data_AF-A0A244CRK5-F1
#
_entry.id   AF-A0A244CRK5-F1
#
_cell.length_a   1.000
_cell.length_b   1.000
_cell.length_c   1.000
_cell.angle_alpha   90.00
_cell.angle_beta   90.00
_cell.angle_gamma   90.00
#
_symmetry.space_group_name_H-M   'P 1'
#
loop_
_entity.id
_entity.type
_entity.pdbx_description
1 polymer ?
#
loop_
_entity_poly.entity_id
_entity_poly.type
_entity_poly.pdbx_seq_one_letter_code
_entity_poly.pdbx_strand_id
1 'polypeptide(L)'
;MTSQSNTHRQVLVIGASSAIAKALIDTLLDDETVSHIYGVSGQAQTIKHYRYTAIQTDYCEQNIKKITSDLKELPGYFSDVFICNGVLHSDQFMPEKKLEDINQNQLSQLLTSNTVIPMLWIQHLM
;
A
#
# COMPACT_ATOMS: atom_id res chain seq x y z
N MET A 1 6.35 39.69 -0.83
CA MET A 1 7.27 38.56 -1.12
C MET A 1 6.95 37.44 -0.15
N THR A 2 5.90 36.66 -0.42
CA THR A 2 5.53 35.49 0.37
C THR A 2 5.93 34.26 -0.42
N SER A 3 7.09 33.70 -0.09
CA SER A 3 7.50 32.38 -0.52
C SER A 3 6.53 31.35 0.08
N GLN A 4 5.51 30.96 -0.67
CA GLN A 4 4.77 29.74 -0.39
C GLN A 4 5.76 28.58 -0.52
N SER A 5 6.16 28.00 0.60
CA SER A 5 6.83 26.71 0.64
C SER A 5 5.84 25.67 0.12
N ASN A 6 5.84 25.43 -1.19
CA ASN A 6 4.99 24.43 -1.82
C ASN A 6 5.43 23.07 -1.26
N THR A 7 4.74 22.61 -0.23
CA THR A 7 5.05 21.39 0.48
C THR A 7 4.45 20.30 -0.38
N HIS A 8 5.29 19.65 -1.18
CA HIS A 8 4.88 18.67 -2.18
C HIS A 8 4.37 17.43 -1.46
N ARG A 9 3.05 17.31 -1.35
CA ARG A 9 2.37 16.22 -0.67
C ARG A 9 2.59 14.93 -1.46
N GLN A 10 3.28 13.95 -0.88
CA GLN A 10 3.46 12.63 -1.47
C GLN A 10 2.61 11.60 -0.72
N VAL A 11 2.01 10.69 -1.48
CA VAL A 11 1.11 9.68 -0.93
C VAL A 11 1.63 8.28 -1.25
N LEU A 12 1.66 7.41 -0.25
CA LEU A 12 1.98 5.99 -0.40
C LEU A 12 0.70 5.17 -0.30
N VAL A 13 0.42 4.33 -1.30
CA VAL A 13 -0.73 3.43 -1.34
C VAL A 13 -0.23 1.99 -1.41
N ILE A 14 -0.35 1.26 -0.32
CA ILE A 14 0.03 -0.15 -0.19
C ILE A 14 -1.19 -1.02 -0.53
N GLY A 15 -1.01 -2.05 -1.36
CA GLY A 15 -2.14 -2.83 -1.88
C GLY A 15 -2.84 -2.13 -3.04
N ALA A 16 -2.07 -1.42 -3.88
CA ALA A 16 -2.55 -0.56 -4.96
C ALA A 16 -3.40 -1.27 -6.04
N SER A 17 -3.33 -2.61 -6.11
CA SER A 17 -4.16 -3.40 -7.04
C SER A 17 -5.60 -3.63 -6.57
N SER A 18 -5.89 -3.39 -5.29
CA SER A 18 -7.23 -3.59 -4.73
C SER A 18 -8.24 -2.61 -5.32
N ALA A 19 -9.53 -2.99 -5.31
CA ALA A 19 -10.60 -2.12 -5.82
C ALA A 19 -10.68 -0.79 -5.06
N ILE A 20 -10.52 -0.83 -3.73
CA ILE A 20 -10.52 0.35 -2.86
C ILE A 20 -9.33 1.24 -3.21
N ALA A 21 -8.13 0.67 -3.34
CA ALA A 21 -6.94 1.46 -3.66
C ALA A 21 -7.03 2.10 -5.04
N LYS A 22 -7.60 1.44 -6.05
CA LYS A 22 -7.79 2.03 -7.38
C LYS A 22 -8.70 3.25 -7.34
N ALA A 23 -9.87 3.14 -6.71
CA ALA A 23 -10.78 4.27 -6.57
C ALA A 23 -10.17 5.43 -5.76
N LEU A 24 -9.38 5.11 -4.73
CA LEU A 24 -8.60 6.09 -3.98
C LEU A 24 -7.55 6.78 -4.85
N ILE A 25 -6.78 6.01 -5.63
CA ILE A 25 -5.75 6.55 -6.53
C ILE A 25 -6.38 7.48 -7.55
N ASP A 26 -7.52 7.12 -8.15
CA ASP A 26 -8.25 7.99 -9.08
C ASP A 26 -8.62 9.33 -8.41
N THR A 27 -9.15 9.27 -7.18
CA THR A 27 -9.49 10.48 -6.40
C THR A 27 -8.26 11.33 -6.08
N LEU A 28 -7.12 10.70 -5.73
CA LEU A 28 -5.87 11.39 -5.43
C LEU A 28 -5.21 11.98 -6.68
N LEU A 29 -5.42 11.38 -7.84
CA LEU A 29 -4.96 11.92 -9.11
C LEU A 29 -5.76 13.16 -9.52
N ASP A 30 -7.01 13.31 -9.09
CA ASP A 30 -7.78 14.53 -9.32
C ASP A 30 -7.44 15.66 -8.32
N ASP A 31 -6.71 15.35 -7.24
CA ASP A 31 -6.27 16.32 -6.23
C ASP A 31 -4.95 17.01 -6.65
N GLU A 32 -5.01 18.30 -6.98
CA GLU A 32 -3.84 19.11 -7.35
C GLU A 32 -2.85 19.32 -6.20
N THR A 33 -3.28 19.14 -4.94
CA THR A 33 -2.38 19.23 -3.79
C THR A 33 -1.42 18.04 -3.70
N VAL A 34 -1.78 16.91 -4.32
CA VAL A 34 -0.97 15.69 -4.36
C VAL A 34 0.05 15.78 -5.48
N SER A 35 1.32 15.91 -5.10
CA SER A 35 2.43 16.00 -6.04
C SER A 35 2.76 14.66 -6.72
N HIS A 36 2.70 13.56 -5.96
CA HIS A 36 3.08 12.23 -6.45
C HIS A 36 2.44 11.13 -5.61
N ILE A 37 2.12 10.01 -6.25
CA ILE A 37 1.52 8.82 -5.66
C ILE A 37 2.43 7.63 -5.95
N TYR A 38 2.79 6.89 -4.90
CA TYR A 38 3.54 5.65 -4.99
C TYR A 38 2.61 4.48 -4.67
N GLY A 39 2.29 3.67 -5.68
CA GLY A 39 1.40 2.51 -5.52
C GLY A 39 2.18 1.22 -5.41
N VAL A 40 2.13 0.57 -4.24
CA VAL A 40 2.80 -0.71 -3.98
C VAL A 40 1.82 -1.87 -4.10
N SER A 41 2.14 -2.90 -4.89
CA SER A 41 1.28 -4.07 -5.07
C SER A 41 2.05 -5.37 -5.34
N GLY A 42 1.43 -6.51 -4.99
CA GLY A 42 1.83 -7.84 -5.44
C GLY A 42 1.73 -8.06 -6.96
N GLN A 43 0.86 -7.28 -7.62
CA GLN A 43 0.57 -7.39 -9.03
C GLN A 43 1.07 -6.15 -9.77
N ALA A 44 1.64 -6.36 -10.96
CA ALA A 44 2.01 -5.26 -11.85
C ALA A 44 0.82 -4.33 -12.10
N GLN A 45 1.01 -3.03 -11.91
CA GLN A 45 -0.01 -2.01 -12.20
C GLN A 45 0.33 -1.33 -13.53
N THR A 46 -0.70 -1.06 -14.33
CA THR A 46 -0.56 -0.48 -15.68
C THR A 46 -1.04 0.98 -15.77
N ILE A 47 -1.30 1.62 -14.63
CA ILE A 47 -1.71 3.03 -14.56
C ILE A 47 -0.60 3.90 -15.17
N LYS A 48 -0.92 4.61 -16.25
CA LYS A 48 0.00 5.53 -16.93
C LYS A 48 -0.36 6.96 -16.56
N HIS A 49 0.30 7.49 -15.54
CA HIS A 49 0.13 8.88 -15.13
C HIS A 49 1.47 9.45 -14.64
N TYR A 50 1.80 10.70 -15.00
CA TYR A 50 3.10 11.29 -14.69
C TYR A 50 3.35 11.48 -13.19
N ARG A 51 2.27 11.62 -12.39
CA ARG A 51 2.30 11.65 -10.91
C ARG A 51 2.17 10.28 -10.23
N TYR A 52 2.23 9.18 -10.97
CA TYR A 52 2.05 7.84 -10.41
C TYR A 52 3.25 6.94 -10.69
N THR A 53 3.79 6.34 -9.63
CA THR A 53 4.83 5.31 -9.73
C THR A 53 4.30 3.98 -9.19
N ALA A 54 4.29 2.95 -10.04
CA ALA A 54 3.98 1.58 -9.63
C ALA A 54 5.23 0.89 -9.07
N ILE A 55 5.09 0.29 -7.89
CA ILE A 55 6.13 -0.52 -7.23
C ILE A 55 5.56 -1.93 -7.04
N GLN A 56 6.18 -2.92 -7.68
CA GLN A 56 5.79 -4.31 -7.50
C GLN A 56 6.63 -4.95 -6.38
N THR A 57 6.00 -5.73 -5.49
CA THR A 57 6.68 -6.40 -4.37
C THR A 57 5.97 -7.71 -4.00
N ASP A 58 6.70 -8.69 -3.50
CA ASP A 58 6.13 -9.91 -2.91
C ASP A 58 5.73 -9.73 -1.43
N TYR A 59 5.92 -8.53 -0.87
CA TYR A 59 5.69 -8.20 0.53
C TYR A 59 6.56 -8.96 1.55
N CYS A 60 7.66 -9.59 1.13
CA CYS A 60 8.62 -10.08 2.11
C CYS A 60 9.26 -8.90 2.86
N GLU A 61 9.61 -9.09 4.13
CA GLU A 61 10.14 -8.02 4.99
C GLU A 61 11.38 -7.33 4.40
N GLN A 62 12.25 -8.10 3.73
CA GLN A 62 13.44 -7.56 3.06
C GLN A 62 13.07 -6.55 1.97
N ASN A 63 12.05 -6.86 1.16
CA ASN A 63 11.57 -5.95 0.12
C ASN A 63 10.81 -4.77 0.70
N ILE A 64 10.03 -4.96 1.77
CA ILE A 64 9.38 -3.84 2.48
C ILE A 64 10.45 -2.87 2.98
N LYS A 65 11.47 -3.36 3.70
CA LYS A 65 12.57 -2.55 4.21
C LYS A 65 13.33 -1.82 3.09
N LYS A 66 13.57 -2.49 1.97
CA LYS A 66 14.22 -1.86 0.81
C LYS A 66 13.36 -0.73 0.25
N ILE A 67 12.08 -0.99 0.00
CA ILE A 67 11.17 0.00 -0.56
C ILE A 67 11.06 1.22 0.37
N THR A 68 10.88 1.02 1.68
CA THR A 68 10.80 2.15 2.61
C THR A 68 12.11 2.94 2.69
N SER A 69 13.26 2.28 2.58
CA SER A 69 14.56 2.95 2.49
C SER A 69 14.65 3.79 1.22
N ASP A 70 14.33 3.21 0.07
CA ASP A 70 14.36 3.89 -1.23
C ASP A 70 13.41 5.11 -1.22
N LEU A 71 12.22 4.97 -0.64
CA LEU A 71 11.24 6.07 -0.50
C LEU A 71 11.74 7.18 0.44
N LYS A 72 12.45 6.85 1.52
CA LYS A 72 13.02 7.82 2.47
C LYS A 72 14.14 8.67 1.84
N GLU A 73 14.80 8.17 0.80
CA GLU A 73 15.84 8.91 0.06
C GLU A 73 15.26 9.86 -0.99
N LEU A 74 13.98 9.74 -1.33
CA LEU A 74 13.34 10.61 -2.32
C LEU A 74 13.11 12.01 -1.75
N PRO A 75 13.26 13.06 -2.57
CA PRO A 75 12.97 14.42 -2.15
C PRO A 75 11.48 14.59 -1.91
N GLY A 76 11.12 15.25 -0.80
CA GLY A 76 9.74 15.48 -0.39
C GLY A 76 9.43 14.85 0.96
N TYR A 77 8.14 14.77 1.30
CA TYR A 77 7.69 14.06 2.49
C TYR A 77 6.39 13.33 2.19
N PHE A 78 6.24 12.15 2.77
CA PHE A 78 5.00 11.40 2.74
C PHE A 78 4.06 11.99 3.78
N SER A 79 2.95 12.57 3.33
CA SER A 79 1.91 13.08 4.24
C SER A 79 0.92 11.99 4.63
N ASP A 80 0.68 11.05 3.73
CA ASP A 80 -0.38 10.06 3.85
C ASP A 80 0.12 8.68 3.41
N VAL A 81 -0.21 7.67 4.21
CA VAL A 81 0.03 6.27 3.91
C VAL A 81 -1.30 5.52 4.00
N PHE A 82 -1.73 4.92 2.90
CA PHE A 82 -2.93 4.10 2.81
C PHE A 82 -2.55 2.64 2.71
N ILE A 83 -3.11 1.80 3.59
CA ILE A 83 -2.88 0.35 3.62
C ILE A 83 -4.16 -0.36 3.18
N CYS A 84 -4.11 -0.97 2.01
CA CYS A 84 -5.23 -1.65 1.34
C CYS A 84 -4.88 -3.10 0.95
N ASN A 85 -3.73 -3.64 1.39
CA ASN A 85 -3.32 -5.02 1.15
C ASN A 85 -4.00 -5.98 2.14
N GLY A 86 -5.32 -6.10 2.02
CA GLY A 86 -6.11 -7.09 2.75
C GLY A 86 -6.62 -8.20 1.84
N VAL A 87 -6.64 -9.43 2.34
CA VAL A 87 -7.29 -10.58 1.69
C VAL A 87 -8.48 -11.00 2.54
N LEU A 88 -9.65 -11.03 1.91
CA LEU A 88 -10.87 -11.53 2.53
C LEU A 88 -11.16 -12.98 2.13
N HIS A 89 -10.84 -13.33 0.89
CA HIS A 89 -11.00 -14.67 0.33
C HIS A 89 -9.97 -14.85 -0.79
N SER A 90 -9.60 -16.09 -1.06
CA SER A 90 -8.87 -16.49 -2.25
C SER A 90 -9.56 -17.70 -2.87
N ASP A 91 -9.13 -18.12 -4.07
CA ASP A 91 -9.60 -19.37 -4.67
C ASP A 91 -9.32 -20.61 -3.79
N GLN A 92 -8.44 -20.47 -2.81
CA GLN A 92 -7.99 -21.53 -1.91
C GLN A 92 -8.65 -21.46 -0.52
N PHE A 93 -9.27 -20.33 -0.14
CA PHE A 93 -9.88 -20.17 1.18
C PHE A 93 -10.99 -19.11 1.22
N MET A 94 -12.07 -19.45 1.94
CA MET A 94 -13.17 -18.56 2.29
C MET A 94 -13.06 -18.22 3.78
N PRO A 95 -13.46 -17.02 4.21
CA PRO A 95 -13.45 -16.67 5.63
C PRO A 95 -14.37 -17.64 6.40
N GLU A 96 -13.89 -18.18 7.51
CA GLU A 96 -14.61 -19.20 8.26
C GLU A 96 -15.95 -18.66 8.75
N LYS A 97 -17.05 -19.37 8.44
CA LYS A 97 -18.41 -18.97 8.83
C LYS A 97 -18.85 -19.61 10.15
N LYS A 98 -18.19 -20.67 10.58
CA LYS A 98 -18.46 -21.39 11.82
C LYS A 98 -17.17 -21.62 12.60
N LEU A 99 -17.29 -21.69 13.92
CA LEU A 99 -16.15 -21.90 14.82
C LEU A 99 -15.46 -23.26 14.59
N GLU A 100 -16.23 -24.28 14.20
CA GLU A 100 -15.73 -25.61 13.89
C GLU A 100 -14.91 -25.69 12.59
N ASP A 101 -15.01 -24.69 11.71
CA ASP A 101 -14.31 -24.64 10.43
C ASP A 101 -12.94 -23.94 10.53
N ILE A 102 -12.54 -23.48 11.73
CA ILE A 102 -11.26 -22.79 11.95
C ILE A 102 -10.10 -23.66 11.48
N ASN A 103 -9.32 -23.11 10.55
CA ASN A 103 -8.15 -23.76 10.01
C ASN A 103 -6.88 -22.99 10.33
N GLN A 104 -5.90 -23.65 10.94
CA GLN A 104 -4.63 -23.03 11.33
C GLN A 104 -3.93 -22.32 10.17
N ASN A 105 -3.89 -22.95 8.98
CA ASN A 105 -3.18 -22.41 7.83
C ASN A 105 -3.92 -21.18 7.27
N GLN A 106 -5.26 -21.24 7.17
CA GLN A 106 -6.07 -20.11 6.70
C GLN A 106 -5.97 -18.92 7.66
N LEU A 107 -6.15 -19.16 8.97
CA LEU A 107 -6.04 -18.11 9.97
C LEU A 107 -4.64 -17.48 9.97
N SER A 108 -3.59 -18.29 9.86
CA SER A 108 -2.21 -17.80 9.77
C SER A 108 -2.00 -16.93 8.53
N GLN A 109 -2.51 -17.35 7.36
CA GLN A 109 -2.43 -16.55 6.14
C GLN A 109 -3.20 -15.24 6.24
N LEU A 110 -4.40 -15.25 6.81
CA LEU A 110 -5.21 -14.04 7.02
C LEU A 110 -4.53 -13.08 8.00
N LEU A 111 -4.01 -13.56 9.13
CA LEU A 111 -3.26 -12.74 10.08
C LEU A 111 -1.98 -12.19 9.46
N THR A 112 -1.26 -12.99 8.68
CA THR A 112 -0.07 -12.52 7.97
C THR A 112 -0.42 -11.38 7.01
N SER A 113 -1.40 -11.57 6.13
CA SER A 113 -1.77 -10.56 5.13
C SER A 113 -2.40 -9.32 5.74
N ASN A 114 -3.33 -9.48 6.68
CA ASN A 114 -4.20 -8.40 7.16
C ASN A 114 -3.67 -7.71 8.42
N THR A 115 -2.65 -8.28 9.07
CA THR A 115 -2.11 -7.74 10.32
C THR A 115 -0.59 -7.65 10.28
N VAL A 116 0.13 -8.74 10.06
CA VAL A 116 1.60 -8.74 10.13
C VAL A 116 2.21 -7.84 9.05
N ILE A 117 1.84 -8.01 7.78
CA ILE A 117 2.39 -7.20 6.68
C ILE A 117 2.08 -5.70 6.88
N PRO A 118 0.85 -5.27 7.18
CA PRO A 118 0.57 -3.87 7.56
C PRO A 118 1.46 -3.34 8.69
N MET A 119 1.69 -4.13 9.74
CA MET A 119 2.53 -3.71 10.86
C MET A 119 4.01 -3.59 10.47
N LEU A 120 4.52 -4.46 9.60
CA LEU A 120 5.89 -4.36 9.06
C LEU A 120 6.07 -3.07 8.25
N TRP A 121 5.07 -2.68 7.44
CA TRP A 121 5.10 -1.39 6.75
C TRP A 121 5.20 -0.22 7.74
N ILE A 122 4.36 -0.21 8.77
CA ILE A 122 4.37 0.84 9.79
C ILE A 122 5.74 0.90 10.48
N GLN A 123 6.26 -0.25 10.93
CA GLN A 123 7.56 -0.35 11.59
C GLN A 123 8.70 0.26 10.75
N HIS A 124 8.72 -0.01 9.45
CA HIS A 124 9.78 0.45 8.57
C HIS A 124 9.60 1.88 8.04
N LEU A 125 8.38 2.41 8.07
CA LEU A 125 8.07 3.79 7.70
C LEU A 125 8.38 4.77 8.84
N MET A 126 8.25 4.32 10.09
CA MET A 126 8.62 5.09 11.29
C MET A 126 10.14 5.28 11.46
#